data_AF-A0A973JBP0-F1
#
_entry.id   AF-A0A973JBP0-F1
#
_cell.length_a   1.000
_cell.length_b   1.000
_cell.length_c   1.000
_cell.angle_alpha   90.00
_cell.angle_beta   90.00
_cell.angle_gamma   90.00
#
_symmetry.space_group_name_H-M   'P 1'
#
loop_
_entity.id
_entity.type
_entity.pdbx_description
1 polymer ?
#
loop_
_entity_poly.entity_id
_entity_poly.type
_entity_poly.pdbx_seq_one_letter_code
_entity_poly.pdbx_strand_id
1 'polypeptide(L)' 'MREKIKCPWGYYEVLLDAPDHKVKRIVVEPQGRLSLQRHKLRNEHWFVVAGFGSAMLEDKVYPLCAGT' A
#
# COMPACT_ATOMS: atom_id res chain seq x y z
N MET A 1 -16.43 2.22 -13.94
CA MET A 1 -15.04 2.74 -13.76
C MET A 1 -14.78 2.72 -12.26
N ARG A 2 -13.68 2.13 -11.76
CA ARG A 2 -13.40 2.09 -10.31
C ARG A 2 -13.00 3.50 -9.85
N GLU A 3 -13.55 3.93 -8.72
CA GLU A 3 -13.28 5.27 -8.19
C GLU A 3 -11.90 5.34 -7.55
N LYS A 4 -11.14 6.39 -7.88
CA LYS A 4 -9.85 6.71 -7.27
C LYS A 4 -10.07 7.66 -6.10
N ILE A 5 -9.78 7.20 -4.89
CA ILE A 5 -9.87 8.04 -3.69
C ILE A 5 -8.53 8.75 -3.50
N LYS A 6 -8.55 10.08 -3.58
CA LYS A 6 -7.36 10.92 -3.43
C LYS A 6 -6.92 11.01 -1.97
N CYS A 7 -5.61 11.02 -1.76
CA CYS A 7 -4.95 11.12 -0.46
C CYS A 7 -3.74 12.07 -0.57
N PRO A 8 -3.23 12.63 0.55
CA PRO A 8 -2.06 13.52 0.51
C PRO A 8 -0.77 12.88 -0.03
N TRP A 9 -0.68 11.55 -0.03
CA TRP A 9 0.46 10.77 -0.51
C TRP A 9 0.25 10.18 -1.91
N GLY A 10 -0.91 10.42 -2.55
CA GLY A 10 -1.26 9.84 -3.85
C GLY A 10 -2.73 9.42 -3.91
N TYR A 11 -3.02 8.15 -4.18
CA TYR A 11 -4.40 7.65 -4.22
C TYR A 11 -4.50 6.14 -4.02
N TYR A 12 -5.72 5.66 -3.77
CA TYR A 12 -6.01 4.22 -3.84
C TYR A 12 -7.31 3.92 -4.56
N GLU A 13 -7.43 2.68 -5.00
CA GLU A 13 -8.62 2.08 -5.59
C GLU A 13 -8.94 0.80 -4.83
N VAL A 14 -10.22 0.56 -4.50
CA VAL A 14 -10.66 -0.74 -3.98
C VAL A 14 -10.94 -1.67 -5.17
N LEU A 15 -10.17 -2.75 -5.27
CA LEU A 15 -10.29 -3.73 -6.34
C LEU A 15 -11.27 -4.85 -5.98
N LEU A 16 -11.35 -5.21 -4.70
CA LEU A 16 -12.25 -6.23 -4.15
C LEU A 16 -12.57 -5.88 -2.69
N ASP A 17 -13.82 -6.05 -2.32
CA ASP A 17 -14.32 -5.90 -0.96
C ASP A 17 -15.15 -7.13 -0.59
N ALA A 18 -14.53 -8.04 0.17
CA ALA A 18 -15.14 -9.30 0.60
C ALA A 18 -15.23 -9.35 2.14
N PRO A 19 -16.07 -10.24 2.72
CA PRO A 19 -16.24 -10.33 4.16
C PRO A 19 -14.96 -10.62 4.95
N ASP A 20 -13.99 -11.30 4.34
CA ASP A 20 -12.76 -11.80 4.94
C ASP A 20 -11.51 -11.03 4.50
N HIS A 21 -11.54 -10.35 3.34
CA HIS A 21 -10.39 -9.62 2.83
C HIS A 21 -10.77 -8.43 1.93
N LYS A 22 -9.81 -7.51 1.77
CA LYS A 22 -9.96 -6.35 0.89
C LYS A 22 -8.69 -6.20 0.05
N VAL A 23 -8.87 -6.05 -1.26
CA VAL A 23 -7.76 -5.81 -2.18
C VAL A 23 -7.78 -4.36 -2.61
N LYS A 24 -6.65 -3.66 -2.43
CA LYS A 24 -6.49 -2.27 -2.85
C LYS A 24 -5.32 -2.14 -3.82
N ARG A 25 -5.48 -1.32 -4.85
CA ARG A 25 -4.36 -0.75 -5.59
C ARG A 25 -4.02 0.57 -4.94
N ILE A 26 -2.77 0.73 -4.51
CA ILE A 26 -2.30 1.93 -3.82
C ILE A 26 -1.17 2.52 -4.66
N VAL A 27 -1.27 3.81 -4.97
CA VAL A 27 -0.24 4.56 -5.66
C VAL A 27 0.26 5.65 -4.73
N VAL A 28 1.52 5.54 -4.35
CA VAL A 28 2.23 6.55 -3.57
C VAL A 28 3.02 7.40 -4.56
N GLU A 29 2.71 8.69 -4.60
CA GLU A 29 3.44 9.67 -5.41
C GLU A 29 4.81 9.97 -4.78
N PRO A 30 5.81 10.45 -5.54
CA PRO A 30 7.12 10.78 -4.99
C PRO A 30 7.02 11.68 -3.75
N GLN A 31 7.85 11.40 -2.74
CA GLN A 31 7.83 12.07 -1.42
C GLN A 31 6.58 11.79 -0.57
N GLY A 32 5.57 11.11 -1.11
CA GLY A 32 4.43 10.59 -0.36
C GLY A 32 4.84 9.44 0.55
N ARG A 33 4.13 9.29 1.67
CA ARG A 33 4.25 8.13 2.55
C ARG A 33 2.92 7.75 3.17
N LEU A 34 2.73 6.45 3.38
CA LEU A 34 1.64 5.93 4.20
C LEU A 34 2.01 6.06 5.68
N SER A 35 1.00 6.19 6.55
CA SER A 35 1.20 6.07 8.00
C SER A 35 1.55 4.62 8.37
N LEU A 36 2.31 4.42 9.44
CA LEU A 36 2.57 3.09 9.99
C LEU A 36 1.25 2.38 10.31
N GLN A 37 1.19 1.09 9.96
CA GLN A 37 0.01 0.26 10.14
C GLN A 37 0.25 -0.73 11.28
N ARG A 38 -0.70 -0.83 12.21
CA ARG A 38 -0.66 -1.83 13.29
C ARG A 38 -1.43 -3.08 12.86
N HIS A 39 -0.78 -4.23 12.94
CA HIS A 39 -1.33 -5.52 12.50
C HIS A 39 -1.80 -6.40 13.66
N LYS A 40 -2.70 -5.90 14.53
CA LYS A 40 -3.24 -6.72 15.64
C LYS A 40 -4.25 -7.78 15.19
N LEU A 41 -5.09 -7.44 14.21
CA LEU A 41 -6.19 -8.29 13.70
C LEU A 41 -6.18 -8.34 12.16
N ARG A 42 -5.06 -7.96 11.54
CA ARG A 42 -4.94 -7.81 10.09
C ARG A 42 -3.60 -8.36 9.66
N ASN A 43 -3.60 -9.25 8.68
CA ASN A 43 -2.41 -9.60 7.92
C ASN A 43 -2.45 -8.82 6.60
N GLU A 44 -1.32 -8.31 6.15
CA GLU A 44 -1.21 -7.61 4.88
C GLU A 44 -0.16 -8.27 4.01
N HIS A 45 -0.51 -8.46 2.74
CA HIS A 45 0.42 -8.83 1.71
C HIS A 45 0.57 -7.66 0.74
N TRP A 46 1.79 -7.22 0.52
CA TRP A 46 2.14 -6.12 -0.36
C TRP A 46 2.91 -6.67 -1.55
N PHE A 47 2.55 -6.22 -2.75
CA PHE A 47 3.25 -6.54 -3.97
C PHE A 47 3.46 -5.26 -4.77
N VAL A 48 4.72 -4.96 -5.11
CA VAL A 48 5.06 -3.74 -5.83
C VAL A 48 4.92 -4.00 -7.33
N VAL A 49 3.87 -3.45 -7.93
CA VAL A 49 3.59 -3.64 -9.36
C VAL A 49 4.56 -2.85 -10.24
N ALA A 50 4.93 -1.63 -9.83
CA ALA A 50 5.83 -0.75 -10.56
C ALA A 50 6.48 0.29 -9.64
N GLY A 51 7.63 0.83 -10.07
CA GLY A 51 8.36 1.85 -9.33
C GLY A 51 9.34 1.30 -8.29
N PHE A 52 9.80 2.20 -7.42
CA PHE A 52 10.73 1.90 -6.33
C PHE A 52 10.40 2.75 -5.10
N GLY A 53 10.83 2.29 -3.92
CA GLY A 53 10.60 2.98 -2.66
C GLY A 53 11.20 2.23 -1.49
N SER A 54 10.62 2.42 -0.30
CA SER A 54 10.99 1.67 0.89
C SER A 54 9.78 1.36 1.76
N ALA A 55 9.85 0.24 2.47
CA ALA A 55 8.92 -0.10 3.54
C ALA A 55 9.63 -0.02 4.88
N MET A 56 8.96 0.55 5.88
CA MET A 56 9.39 0.48 7.26
C MET A 56 8.60 -0.63 7.96
N LEU A 57 9.30 -1.60 8.52
CA LEU A 57 8.72 -2.62 9.38
C LEU A 57 9.46 -2.56 10.72
N GLU A 58 8.73 -2.19 11.76
CA GLU A 58 9.28 -1.86 13.07
C GLU A 58 10.36 -0.78 12.90
N ASP A 59 11.60 -1.05 13.30
CA ASP A 59 12.72 -0.11 13.20
C ASP A 59 13.63 -0.39 11.98
N LYS A 60 13.19 -1.23 11.05
CA LYS A 60 13.97 -1.62 9.87
C LYS A 60 13.36 -1.09 8.58
N VAL A 61 14.23 -0.61 7.69
CA VAL A 61 13.86 -0.12 6.37
C VAL A 61 14.27 -1.14 5.32
N TYR A 62 13.33 -1.53 4.48
CA TYR A 62 13.52 -2.46 3.38
C TYR A 62 13.36 -1.71 2.05
N PRO A 63 14.34 -1.79 1.13
CA PRO A 63 14.16 -1.26 -0.21
C PRO A 63 13.10 -2.07 -0.95
N LEU A 64 12.30 -1.38 -1.75
CA LEU A 64 11.26 -1.99 -2.57
C LEU A 64 11.48 -1.64 -4.03
N CYS A 65 11.31 -2.64 -4.90
CA CYS A 65 11.25 -2.46 -6.35
C CYS A 65 10.15 -3.34 -6.93
N ALA A 66 9.81 -3.13 -8.20
CA ALA A 66 8.81 -3.93 -8.89
C ALA A 66 9.11 -5.44 -8.78
N GLY A 67 8.10 -6.23 -8.42
CA GLY A 67 8.20 -7.68 -8.21
C GLY A 67 8.62 -8.10 -6.80
N THR A 68 8.85 -7.15 -5.88
CA THR A 68 9.03 -7.42 -4.44
C THR A 68 7.68 -7.54 -3.74
#